data_AF-A0A0K2JFZ8-F1
#
_entry.id   AF-A0A0K2JFZ8-F1
#
_cell.length_a   1.000
_cell.length_b   1.000
_cell.length_c   1.000
_cell.angle_alpha   90.00
_cell.angle_beta   90.00
_cell.angle_gamma   90.00
#
_symmetry.space_group_name_H-M   'P 1'
#
loop_
_entity.id
_entity.type
_entity.pdbx_description
1 polymer ?
#
loop_
_entity_poly.entity_id
_entity_poly.type
_entity_poly.pdbx_seq_one_letter_code
_entity_poly.pdbx_strand_id
1 'polypeptide(L)'
;MHDKMGIDPSGTGTTGIVVYKDNKLIIKELYDNKDWKCHANYIIEIIWEYLYQNEIINIENCLYTNNNGSKDRDDLLRLLGVVEKQFWYNINWVSPRHTKSVVKNIENLSKYNDSCKWKYEKYTNLTYNNMVKVENIIMRKISHHLRDAIIIANYEK
;
A
#
# COMPACT_ATOMS: atom_id res chain seq x y z
N MET A 1 2.60 -5.57 19.28
CA MET A 1 2.64 -5.25 17.84
C MET A 1 1.42 -5.88 17.24
N HIS A 2 0.73 -5.16 16.36
CA HIS A 2 -0.46 -5.68 15.67
C HIS A 2 -0.06 -6.08 14.26
N ASP A 3 -0.61 -7.19 13.78
CA ASP A 3 -0.50 -7.58 12.39
C ASP A 3 -1.19 -6.50 11.53
N LYS A 4 -0.57 -6.15 10.41
CA LYS A 4 -1.00 -5.03 9.55
C LYS A 4 -1.15 -5.51 8.12
N MET A 5 -2.23 -5.09 7.48
CA MET A 5 -2.43 -5.30 6.04
C MET A 5 -2.58 -3.97 5.33
N GLY A 6 -1.96 -3.87 4.15
CA GLY A 6 -2.14 -2.74 3.25
C GLY A 6 -2.63 -3.21 1.90
N ILE A 7 -3.70 -2.57 1.43
CA ILE A 7 -4.34 -2.88 0.15
C ILE A 7 -4.41 -1.60 -0.68
N ASP A 8 -3.78 -1.64 -1.85
CA ASP A 8 -3.99 -0.69 -2.95
C ASP A 8 -4.96 -1.34 -3.97
N PRO A 9 -6.28 -1.11 -3.85
CA PRO A 9 -7.28 -1.82 -4.64
C PRO A 9 -7.42 -1.24 -6.05
N SER A 10 -7.72 -2.13 -6.99
CA SER A 10 -8.11 -1.77 -8.36
C SER A 10 -9.32 -2.56 -8.81
N GLY A 11 -10.27 -1.91 -9.50
CA GLY A 11 -11.48 -2.57 -10.02
C GLY A 11 -11.27 -3.26 -11.37
N THR A 12 -10.27 -2.87 -12.16
CA THR A 12 -10.08 -3.33 -13.55
C THR A 12 -8.61 -3.41 -13.99
N GLY A 13 -7.67 -3.33 -13.04
CA GLY A 13 -6.23 -3.39 -13.29
C GLY A 13 -5.52 -4.23 -12.24
N THR A 14 -4.49 -3.70 -11.60
CA THR A 14 -3.70 -4.44 -10.64
C THR A 14 -3.99 -3.99 -9.21
N THR A 15 -4.25 -4.95 -8.32
CA THR A 15 -4.34 -4.73 -6.86
C THR A 15 -3.02 -5.11 -6.20
N GLY A 16 -2.48 -4.22 -5.36
CA GLY A 16 -1.33 -4.50 -4.52
C GLY A 16 -1.76 -4.90 -3.11
N ILE A 17 -1.24 -6.02 -2.60
CA ILE A 17 -1.54 -6.48 -1.23
C ILE A 17 -0.24 -6.81 -0.51
N VAL A 18 -0.14 -6.35 0.74
CA VAL A 18 0.94 -6.74 1.64
C VAL A 18 0.40 -7.09 3.02
N VAL A 19 1.06 -8.05 3.67
CA VAL A 19 0.76 -8.44 5.06
C VAL A 19 2.03 -8.43 5.88
N TYR A 20 1.95 -7.79 7.04
CA TYR A 20 2.98 -7.78 8.06
C TYR A 20 2.51 -8.57 9.27
N LYS A 21 3.34 -9.52 9.69
CA LYS A 21 3.18 -10.24 10.95
C LYS A 21 4.37 -9.95 11.84
N ASP A 22 4.13 -9.46 13.06
CA ASP A 22 5.20 -9.00 13.96
C ASP A 22 6.20 -8.05 13.27
N ASN A 23 5.68 -7.08 12.50
CA ASN A 23 6.45 -6.15 11.66
C ASN A 23 7.33 -6.78 10.56
N LYS A 24 7.18 -8.09 10.28
CA LYS A 24 7.85 -8.76 9.17
C LYS A 24 6.88 -8.90 8.00
N LEU A 25 7.33 -8.45 6.82
CA LEU A 25 6.58 -8.63 5.58
C LEU A 25 6.53 -10.13 5.23
N ILE A 26 5.35 -10.73 5.32
CA ILE A 26 5.13 -12.16 5.03
C ILE A 26 4.44 -12.38 3.67
N ILE A 27 3.64 -11.40 3.23
CA ILE A 27 2.95 -11.44 1.94
C ILE A 27 3.23 -10.17 1.17
N LYS A 28 3.48 -10.32 -0.14
CA LYS A 28 3.75 -9.24 -1.07
C LYS A 28 3.28 -9.67 -2.46
N GLU A 29 2.05 -9.31 -2.81
CA GLU A 29 1.38 -9.82 -3.99
C GLU A 29 0.81 -8.73 -4.89
N LEU A 30 0.78 -9.05 -6.18
CA LEU A 30 0.08 -8.29 -7.21
C LEU A 30 -0.95 -9.20 -7.84
N TYR A 31 -2.20 -8.76 -7.83
CA TYR A 31 -3.29 -9.46 -8.48
C TYR A 31 -3.81 -8.63 -9.64
N ASP A 32 -3.73 -9.16 -10.86
CA ASP A 32 -4.14 -8.47 -12.08
C ASP A 32 -5.37 -9.15 -12.70
N ASN A 33 -6.46 -8.41 -12.82
CA ASN A 33 -7.68 -8.89 -13.47
C ASN A 33 -8.50 -7.71 -14.01
N LYS A 34 -9.39 -7.99 -14.96
CA LYS A 34 -10.32 -6.97 -15.50
C LYS A 34 -11.68 -7.00 -14.81
N ASP A 35 -11.99 -8.05 -14.05
CA ASP A 35 -13.26 -8.19 -13.33
C ASP A 35 -13.08 -7.86 -11.85
N TRP A 36 -13.75 -6.80 -11.40
CA TRP A 36 -13.75 -6.36 -10.01
C TRP A 36 -14.21 -7.45 -9.03
N LYS A 37 -15.05 -8.40 -9.46
CA LYS A 37 -15.48 -9.52 -8.60
C LYS A 37 -14.32 -10.42 -8.26
N CYS A 38 -13.43 -10.67 -9.21
CA CYS A 38 -12.23 -11.47 -8.99
C CYS A 38 -11.30 -10.77 -7.99
N HIS A 39 -11.13 -9.45 -8.11
CA HIS A 39 -10.38 -8.67 -7.14
C HIS A 39 -11.01 -8.72 -5.74
N ALA A 40 -12.33 -8.52 -5.63
CA ALA A 40 -13.03 -8.56 -4.35
C ALA A 40 -12.88 -9.93 -3.68
N ASN A 41 -13.09 -11.03 -4.42
CA ASN A 41 -12.91 -12.38 -3.91
C ASN A 41 -11.48 -12.62 -3.45
N TYR A 42 -10.48 -12.21 -4.25
CA TYR A 42 -9.08 -12.36 -3.90
C TYR A 42 -8.70 -11.62 -2.62
N ILE A 43 -9.15 -10.36 -2.48
CA ILE A 43 -8.94 -9.57 -1.26
C ILE A 43 -9.58 -10.26 -0.05
N ILE A 44 -10.82 -10.74 -0.20
CA ILE A 44 -11.55 -11.44 0.87
C ILE A 44 -10.79 -12.71 1.28
N GLU A 45 -10.36 -13.53 0.31
CA GLU A 45 -9.59 -14.76 0.56
C GLU A 45 -8.31 -14.47 1.35
N ILE A 46 -7.52 -13.48 0.93
CA ILE A 46 -6.29 -13.09 1.62
C ILE A 46 -6.56 -12.55 3.03
N ILE A 47 -7.62 -11.75 3.23
CA ILE A 47 -8.00 -11.29 4.57
C ILE A 47 -8.34 -12.48 5.48
N TRP A 48 -9.13 -13.44 4.99
CA TRP A 48 -9.50 -14.62 5.78
C TRP A 48 -8.33 -15.56 6.08
N GLU A 49 -7.40 -15.70 5.15
CA GLU A 49 -6.24 -16.57 5.29
C GLU A 49 -5.24 -16.02 6.31
N TYR A 50 -5.01 -14.71 6.31
CA TYR A 50 -3.90 -14.11 7.03
C TYR A 50 -4.28 -13.29 8.26
N LEU A 51 -5.51 -12.80 8.37
CA LEU A 51 -5.89 -11.91 9.46
C LEU A 51 -6.89 -12.56 10.42
N TYR A 52 -6.65 -12.36 11.72
CA TYR A 52 -7.56 -12.75 12.79
C TYR A 52 -8.44 -11.56 13.25
N GLN A 53 -9.46 -11.86 14.05
CA GLN A 53 -10.37 -10.85 14.58
C GLN A 53 -9.61 -9.70 15.29
N ASN A 54 -9.99 -8.46 14.97
CA ASN A 54 -9.47 -7.19 15.51
C ASN A 54 -8.15 -6.66 14.93
N GLU A 55 -7.67 -7.20 13.81
CA GLU A 55 -6.53 -6.62 13.09
C GLU A 55 -6.97 -5.46 12.18
N ILE A 56 -6.04 -4.52 11.92
CA ILE A 56 -6.31 -3.32 11.13
C ILE A 56 -6.05 -3.63 9.65
N ILE A 57 -7.08 -3.44 8.84
CA ILE A 57 -7.02 -3.59 7.38
C ILE A 57 -6.98 -2.18 6.78
N ASN A 58 -5.79 -1.71 6.42
CA ASN A 58 -5.65 -0.43 5.75
C ASN A 58 -5.95 -0.60 4.25
N ILE A 59 -6.94 0.13 3.74
CA ILE A 59 -7.33 0.09 2.31
C ILE A 59 -7.33 1.51 1.75
N GLU A 60 -6.66 1.73 0.62
CA GLU A 60 -6.75 3.03 -0.04
C GLU A 60 -8.15 3.26 -0.64
N ASN A 61 -8.72 4.41 -0.29
CA ASN A 61 -10.00 4.86 -0.81
C ASN A 61 -9.78 5.62 -2.12
N CYS A 62 -9.53 4.88 -3.20
CA CYS A 62 -9.15 5.38 -4.53
C CYS A 62 -10.29 6.07 -5.30
N LEU A 63 -11.17 6.83 -4.65
CA LEU A 63 -12.26 7.55 -5.34
C LEU A 63 -11.69 8.48 -6.40
N TYR A 64 -11.86 8.11 -7.68
CA TYR A 64 -11.49 8.92 -8.83
C TYR A 64 -12.18 10.27 -8.73
N THR A 65 -11.40 11.33 -8.52
CA THR A 65 -11.97 12.67 -8.32
C THR A 65 -12.46 13.35 -9.60
N ASN A 66 -12.20 12.80 -10.81
CA ASN A 66 -12.38 13.60 -12.04
C ASN A 66 -13.15 12.92 -13.20
N ASN A 67 -13.43 11.60 -13.17
CA ASN A 67 -14.19 10.91 -14.23
C ASN A 67 -15.51 10.34 -13.68
N ASN A 68 -16.50 11.22 -13.52
CA ASN A 68 -17.85 10.79 -13.12
C ASN A 68 -18.45 9.87 -14.19
N GLY A 69 -18.94 8.69 -13.77
CA GLY A 69 -19.68 7.76 -14.62
C GLY A 69 -18.84 6.76 -15.43
N SER A 70 -17.55 6.55 -15.12
CA SER A 70 -16.77 5.48 -15.76
C SER A 70 -17.07 4.10 -15.15
N LYS A 71 -17.05 3.06 -16.00
CA LYS A 71 -17.16 1.67 -15.57
C LYS A 71 -16.12 1.32 -14.49
N ASP A 72 -14.88 1.79 -14.65
CA ASP A 72 -13.78 1.51 -13.70
C ASP A 72 -14.07 2.09 -12.30
N ARG A 73 -14.69 3.27 -12.23
CA ARG A 73 -15.12 3.86 -10.96
C ARG A 73 -16.21 3.04 -10.29
N ASP A 74 -17.23 2.66 -11.06
CA ASP A 74 -18.35 1.87 -10.52
C ASP A 74 -17.89 0.47 -10.08
N ASP A 75 -16.99 -0.14 -10.84
CA ASP A 75 -16.39 -1.44 -10.52
C ASP A 75 -15.49 -1.35 -9.26
N LEU A 76 -14.70 -0.30 -9.10
CA LEU A 76 -13.97 -0.02 -7.85
C LEU A 76 -14.94 0.20 -6.67
N LEU A 77 -15.99 1.00 -6.83
CA LEU A 77 -16.99 1.25 -5.78
C LEU A 77 -17.68 -0.05 -5.33
N ARG A 78 -18.00 -0.93 -6.28
CA ARG A 78 -18.58 -2.25 -5.99
C ARG A 78 -17.61 -3.13 -5.19
N LEU A 79 -16.34 -3.16 -5.60
CA LEU A 79 -15.28 -3.86 -4.86
C LEU A 79 -15.18 -3.34 -3.43
N LEU A 80 -15.02 -2.03 -3.26
CA LEU A 80 -14.86 -1.41 -1.95
C LEU A 80 -16.08 -1.67 -1.06
N GLY A 81 -17.30 -1.55 -1.60
CA GLY A 81 -18.53 -1.81 -0.86
C GLY A 81 -18.70 -3.27 -0.43
N VAL A 82 -18.26 -4.23 -1.26
CA VAL A 82 -18.28 -5.67 -0.90
C VAL A 82 -17.29 -5.96 0.22
N VAL A 83 -16.07 -5.44 0.13
CA VAL A 83 -15.05 -5.59 1.18
C VAL A 83 -15.51 -4.91 2.48
N GLU A 84 -16.08 -3.71 2.38
CA GLU A 84 -16.63 -2.96 3.52
C GLU A 84 -17.73 -3.75 4.22
N LYS A 85 -18.71 -4.25 3.48
CA LYS A 85 -19.81 -5.04 4.05
C LYS A 85 -19.30 -6.24 4.88
N GLN A 86 -18.21 -6.87 4.44
CA GLN A 86 -17.67 -8.06 5.08
C GLN A 86 -16.81 -7.75 6.32
N PHE A 87 -16.05 -6.64 6.30
CA PHE A 87 -15.01 -6.35 7.30
C PHE A 87 -15.11 -4.95 7.92
N TRP A 88 -16.29 -4.34 7.93
CA TRP A 88 -16.49 -2.93 8.32
C TRP A 88 -15.89 -2.50 9.67
N TYR A 89 -15.81 -3.41 10.66
CA TYR A 89 -15.21 -3.13 11.96
C TYR A 89 -13.67 -3.02 11.93
N ASN A 90 -13.03 -3.59 10.92
CA ASN A 90 -11.58 -3.75 10.80
C ASN A 90 -10.95 -2.82 9.76
N ILE A 91 -11.77 -2.24 8.87
CA ILE A 91 -11.25 -1.40 7.79
C ILE A 91 -10.90 -0.01 8.28
N ASN A 92 -9.68 0.39 7.92
CA ASN A 92 -9.21 1.75 8.01
C ASN A 92 -8.99 2.32 6.61
N TRP A 93 -9.84 3.27 6.23
CA TRP A 93 -9.74 3.94 4.94
C TRP A 93 -8.56 4.91 4.88
N VAL A 94 -7.64 4.67 3.96
CA VAL A 94 -6.47 5.53 3.70
C VAL A 94 -6.76 6.45 2.52
N SER A 95 -6.50 7.74 2.69
CA SER A 95 -6.69 8.71 1.62
C SER A 95 -5.57 8.61 0.57
N PRO A 96 -5.88 8.62 -0.74
CA PRO A 96 -4.84 8.67 -1.78
C PRO A 96 -3.92 9.88 -1.68
N ARG A 97 -4.36 10.95 -0.99
CA ARG A 97 -3.51 12.12 -0.72
C ARG A 97 -2.33 11.77 0.19
N HIS A 98 -2.53 10.86 1.14
CA HIS A 98 -1.48 10.39 2.04
C HIS A 98 -0.39 9.67 1.24
N THR A 99 -0.76 8.63 0.50
CA THR A 99 0.15 7.83 -0.32
C THR A 99 0.92 8.72 -1.30
N LYS A 100 0.23 9.61 -2.02
CA LYS A 100 0.86 10.58 -2.93
C LYS A 100 1.87 11.50 -2.24
N SER A 101 1.56 11.95 -1.02
CA SER A 101 2.48 12.79 -0.24
C SER A 101 3.74 12.02 0.17
N VAL A 102 3.60 10.78 0.65
CA VAL A 102 4.73 9.93 1.04
C VAL A 102 5.62 9.63 -0.17
N VAL A 103 5.04 9.26 -1.31
CA VAL A 103 5.76 9.02 -2.56
C VAL A 103 6.55 10.25 -3.00
N LYS A 104 5.93 11.44 -3.00
CA LYS A 104 6.60 12.70 -3.36
C LYS A 104 7.78 13.00 -2.43
N ASN A 105 7.66 12.73 -1.14
CA ASN A 105 8.74 12.92 -0.18
C ASN A 105 9.91 11.96 -0.45
N ILE A 106 9.61 10.68 -0.72
CA ILE A 106 10.60 9.67 -1.13
C ILE A 106 11.34 10.11 -2.40
N GLU A 107 10.62 10.56 -3.42
CA GLU A 107 11.21 11.03 -4.67
C GLU A 107 12.12 12.25 -4.45
N ASN A 108 11.69 13.21 -3.65
CA ASN A 108 12.50 14.39 -3.32
C ASN A 108 13.80 13.99 -2.60
N LEU A 109 13.73 13.13 -1.58
CA LEU A 109 14.91 12.61 -0.87
C LEU A 109 15.86 11.87 -1.81
N SER A 110 15.33 11.14 -2.79
CA SER A 110 16.13 10.40 -3.75
C SER A 110 16.95 11.32 -4.67
N LYS A 111 16.40 12.49 -5.05
CA LYS A 111 17.10 13.49 -5.87
C LYS A 111 18.31 14.08 -5.14
N TYR A 112 18.19 14.34 -3.84
CA TYR A 112 19.31 14.83 -3.02
C TYR A 112 20.42 13.77 -2.88
N ASN A 113 20.07 12.48 -2.83
CA ASN A 113 21.04 11.38 -2.79
C ASN A 113 21.80 11.20 -4.12
N ASP A 114 21.13 11.38 -5.27
CA ASP A 114 21.76 11.24 -6.59
C ASP A 114 22.65 12.46 -6.95
N SER A 115 22.34 13.66 -6.42
CA SER A 115 23.13 14.88 -6.66
C SER A 115 24.31 15.10 -5.70
N CYS A 116 24.28 14.49 -4.51
CA CYS A 116 25.35 14.64 -3.52
C CYS A 116 26.26 13.40 -3.51
N LYS A 117 27.41 13.49 -4.20
CA LYS A 117 28.60 12.73 -3.79
C LYS A 117 28.86 13.11 -2.33
N TRP A 118 28.58 12.20 -1.38
CA TRP A 118 28.96 12.35 0.03
C TRP A 118 30.50 12.32 0.14
N LYS A 119 31.15 13.44 -0.22
CA LYS A 119 32.49 13.79 0.25
C LYS A 119 32.29 14.41 1.63
N TYR A 120 32.78 13.73 2.66
CA TYR A 120 32.68 14.08 4.09
C TYR A 120 31.26 13.82 4.65
N GLU A 121 31.03 13.06 5.73
CA GLU A 121 31.85 12.79 6.91
C GLU A 121 31.74 11.33 7.41
N LYS A 122 32.86 10.91 7.99
CA LYS A 122 33.09 9.70 8.75
C LYS A 122 32.60 9.95 10.19
N TYR A 123 31.38 9.56 10.57
CA TYR A 123 31.00 9.38 11.98
C TYR A 123 30.00 8.24 12.18
N THR A 124 30.52 7.19 12.84
CA THR A 124 29.92 6.37 13.89
C THR A 124 28.48 6.72 14.31
N ASN A 125 27.51 6.01 13.75
CA ASN A 125 26.44 5.28 14.45
C ASN A 125 25.40 4.85 13.42
N LEU A 126 25.11 3.55 13.39
CA LEU A 126 24.11 2.93 12.53
C LEU A 126 22.71 3.43 12.93
N THR A 127 22.27 4.57 12.39
CA THR A 127 20.94 5.12 12.67
C THR A 127 20.24 5.51 11.37
N TYR A 128 19.05 4.91 11.14
CA TYR A 128 17.96 5.28 10.22
C TYR A 128 18.26 5.43 8.71
N ASN A 129 19.36 6.08 8.34
CA ASN A 129 19.70 6.44 6.96
C ASN A 129 20.08 5.25 6.06
N ASN A 130 20.60 4.16 6.62
CA ASN A 130 20.93 2.95 5.84
C ASN A 130 19.70 2.07 5.56
N MET A 131 18.69 2.05 6.45
CA MET A 131 17.41 1.37 6.18
C MET A 131 16.63 2.10 5.09
N VAL A 132 16.55 3.43 5.17
CA VAL A 132 15.90 4.28 4.15
C VAL A 132 16.59 4.16 2.78
N LYS A 133 17.91 3.94 2.72
CA LYS A 133 18.65 3.75 1.45
C LYS A 133 18.33 2.41 0.78
N VAL A 134 18.29 1.32 1.55
CA VAL A 134 17.96 -0.02 1.04
C VAL A 134 16.48 -0.10 0.70
N GLU A 135 15.61 0.45 1.55
CA GLU A 135 14.16 0.56 1.30
C GLU A 135 13.89 1.40 0.04
N ASN A 136 14.53 2.56 -0.16
CA ASN A 136 14.31 3.37 -1.36
C ASN A 136 14.72 2.69 -2.67
N ILE A 137 15.82 1.92 -2.68
CA ILE A 137 16.26 1.18 -3.87
C ILE A 137 15.34 -0.02 -4.14
N ILE A 138 14.84 -0.68 -3.09
CA ILE A 138 13.84 -1.75 -3.20
C ILE A 138 12.50 -1.18 -3.69
N MET A 139 12.08 -0.02 -3.17
CA MET A 139 10.84 0.67 -3.55
C MET A 139 10.85 1.19 -4.99
N ARG A 140 12.02 1.47 -5.58
CA ARG A 140 12.19 1.81 -7.01
C ARG A 140 12.08 0.58 -7.95
N LYS A 141 12.28 -0.65 -7.45
CA LYS A 141 12.23 -1.90 -8.24
C LYS A 141 10.90 -2.66 -8.15
N ILE A 142 10.01 -2.24 -7.25
CA ILE A 142 8.68 -2.83 -7.09
C ILE A 142 7.65 -2.07 -7.92
N SER A 143 6.53 -2.72 -8.25
CA SER A 143 5.42 -2.02 -8.89
C SER A 143 4.93 -0.88 -7.99
N HIS A 144 4.40 0.17 -8.60
CA HIS A 144 3.80 1.29 -7.85
C HIS A 144 2.68 0.81 -6.94
N HIS A 145 1.88 -0.18 -7.35
CA HIS A 145 0.86 -0.79 -6.51
C HIS A 145 1.39 -1.48 -5.25
N LEU A 146 2.51 -2.22 -5.34
CA LEU A 146 3.14 -2.82 -4.15
C LEU A 146 3.76 -1.76 -3.23
N ARG A 147 4.37 -0.73 -3.82
CA ARG A 147 4.92 0.40 -3.07
C ARG A 147 3.81 1.10 -2.28
N ASP A 148 2.70 1.36 -2.94
CA ASP A 148 1.57 2.06 -2.37
C ASP A 148 0.93 1.18 -1.28
N ALA A 149 0.75 -0.13 -1.52
CA ALA A 149 0.31 -1.10 -0.50
C ALA A 149 1.21 -1.13 0.75
N ILE A 150 2.55 -1.04 0.61
CA ILE A 150 3.48 -0.94 1.74
C ILE A 150 3.26 0.36 2.54
N ILE A 151 3.07 1.49 1.86
CA ILE A 151 2.79 2.78 2.51
C ILE A 151 1.46 2.69 3.27
N ILE A 152 0.43 2.14 2.63
CA ILE A 152 -0.90 1.95 3.19
C ILE A 152 -0.85 1.04 4.43
N ALA A 153 -0.13 -0.08 4.40
CA ALA A 153 0.01 -0.99 5.53
C ALA A 153 0.60 -0.31 6.78
N ASN A 154 1.49 0.66 6.57
CA ASN A 154 2.17 1.39 7.65
C ASN A 154 1.49 2.72 8.00
N TYR A 155 0.29 2.98 7.47
CA TYR A 155 -0.50 4.13 7.87
C TYR A 155 -0.98 3.99 9.32
N GLU A 156 -0.68 5.01 10.13
CA GLU A 156 -1.11 5.14 11.52
C GLU A 156 -2.03 6.36 11.63
N LYS A 157 -3.19 6.17 12.28
CA LYS A 157 -4.23 7.19 12.48
C LYS A 157 -3.89 8.13 13.62
#